data_AF-A0A3M9YTP5-F1
#
_entry.id   AF-A0A3M9YTP5-F1
#
_cell.length_a   1.000
_cell.length_b   1.000
_cell.length_c   1.000
_cell.angle_alpha   90.00
_cell.angle_beta   90.00
_cell.angle_gamma   90.00
#
_symmetry.space_group_name_H-M   'P 1'
#
loop_
_entity.id
_entity.type
_entity.pdbx_description
1 polymer ?
#
loop_
_entity_poly.entity_id
_entity_poly.type
_entity_poly.pdbx_seq_one_letter_code
_entity_poly.pdbx_strand_id
1 'polypeptide(L)'
;MSKSKRDIADARARTGFIIINVVRFGGVAMVMLGFAILRGVIDLPYAVGAIIAVMGFVEVFFLPRFIARAWNARDDAGDQGRR
;
A
#
# COMPACT_ATOMS: atom_id res chain seq x y z
N MET A 1 26.58 -14.94 -15.39
CA MET A 1 26.35 -14.90 -13.94
C MET A 1 24.93 -15.40 -13.67
N SER A 2 24.76 -16.62 -13.17
CA SER A 2 23.44 -17.16 -12.82
C SER A 2 23.02 -16.54 -11.48
N LYS A 3 21.99 -15.68 -11.47
CA LYS A 3 21.44 -15.12 -10.22
C LYS A 3 21.00 -16.27 -9.33
N SER A 4 21.56 -16.35 -8.12
CA SER A 4 21.21 -17.37 -7.16
C SER A 4 19.76 -17.17 -6.73
N LYS A 5 19.03 -18.25 -6.40
CA LYS A 5 17.62 -18.17 -5.94
C LYS A 5 17.45 -17.21 -4.75
N ARG A 6 18.49 -17.02 -3.95
CA ARG A 6 18.55 -16.08 -2.82
C ARG A 6 18.48 -14.62 -3.29
N ASP A 7 19.23 -14.25 -4.33
CA ASP A 7 19.25 -12.88 -4.86
C ASP A 7 17.87 -12.45 -5.38
N ILE A 8 17.11 -13.40 -5.94
CA ILE A 8 15.75 -13.16 -6.43
C ILE A 8 14.78 -12.98 -5.25
N ALA A 9 14.92 -13.80 -4.20
CA ALA A 9 14.10 -13.69 -2.99
C ALA A 9 14.36 -12.36 -2.25
N ASP A 10 15.63 -11.95 -2.11
CA ASP A 10 16.02 -10.71 -1.45
C ASP A 10 15.51 -9.48 -2.21
N ALA A 11 15.65 -9.48 -3.54
CA ALA A 11 15.09 -8.42 -4.39
C ALA A 11 13.56 -8.31 -4.21
N ARG A 12 12.86 -9.45 -4.17
CA ARG A 12 11.40 -9.49 -3.96
C ARG A 12 11.00 -8.98 -2.57
N ALA A 13 11.69 -9.41 -1.53
CA ALA A 13 11.44 -8.95 -0.15
C ALA A 13 11.66 -7.44 -0.02
N ARG A 14 12.70 -6.91 -0.66
CA ARG A 14 13.01 -5.48 -0.67
C ARG A 14 11.94 -4.66 -1.40
N THR A 15 11.50 -5.10 -2.57
CA THR A 15 10.37 -4.47 -3.29
C THR A 15 9.09 -4.53 -2.44
N GLY A 16 8.85 -5.69 -1.81
CA GLY A 16 7.87 -5.92 -0.74
C GLY A 16 7.72 -4.78 0.23
N PHE A 17 8.81 -4.59 0.96
CA PHE A 17 8.94 -3.60 2.01
C PHE A 17 8.75 -2.17 1.52
N ILE A 18 9.34 -1.82 0.38
CA ILE A 18 9.23 -0.46 -0.18
C ILE A 18 7.77 -0.14 -0.53
N ILE A 19 7.07 -1.04 -1.23
CA ILE A 19 5.67 -0.82 -1.63
C ILE A 19 4.77 -0.64 -0.41
N ILE A 20 4.89 -1.51 0.59
CA ILE A 20 4.07 -1.45 1.80
C ILE A 20 4.30 -0.13 2.56
N ASN A 21 5.55 0.34 2.64
CA ASN A 21 5.85 1.60 3.30
C ASN A 21 5.30 2.81 2.52
N VAL A 22 5.50 2.85 1.20
CA VAL A 22 4.97 3.94 0.37
C VAL A 22 3.45 4.03 0.50
N VAL A 23 2.74 2.90 0.47
CA VAL A 23 1.28 2.85 0.66
C VAL A 23 0.87 3.36 2.04
N ARG A 24 1.57 2.95 3.10
CA ARG A 24 1.28 3.44 4.46
C ARG A 24 1.45 4.95 4.58
N PHE A 25 2.59 5.48 4.12
CA PHE A 25 2.84 6.92 4.18
C PHE A 25 1.90 7.71 3.27
N GLY A 26 1.57 7.18 2.09
CA GLY A 26 0.58 7.78 1.19
C GLY A 26 -0.80 7.85 1.82
N GLY A 27 -1.26 6.78 2.47
CA GLY A 27 -2.54 6.77 3.18
C GLY A 27 -2.57 7.76 4.35
N VAL A 28 -1.50 7.85 5.15
CA VAL A 28 -1.40 8.85 6.23
C VAL A 28 -1.43 10.27 5.67
N ALA A 29 -0.71 10.53 4.58
CA ALA A 29 -0.73 11.82 3.91
C ALA A 29 -2.12 12.18 3.39
N MET A 30 -2.85 11.22 2.82
CA MET A 30 -4.25 11.39 2.39
C MET A 30 -5.17 11.73 3.58
N VAL A 31 -5.03 11.03 4.71
CA VAL A 31 -5.79 11.36 5.92
C VAL A 31 -5.50 12.79 6.38
N MET A 32 -4.23 13.17 6.46
CA MET A 32 -3.83 14.52 6.85
C MET A 32 -4.35 15.58 5.88
N LEU A 33 -4.33 15.29 4.56
CA LEU A 33 -4.88 16.18 3.53
C LEU A 33 -6.39 16.36 3.70
N GLY A 34 -7.12 15.28 3.95
CA GLY A 34 -8.55 15.35 4.25
C GLY A 34 -8.83 16.22 5.47
N PHE A 35 -8.08 16.04 6.56
CA PHE A 35 -8.20 16.90 7.74
C PHE A 35 -7.84 18.37 7.49
N ALA A 36 -6.86 18.65 6.62
CA ALA A 36 -6.50 20.01 6.24
C ALA A 36 -7.67 20.72 5.54
N ILE A 37 -8.39 20.01 4.66
CA ILE A 37 -9.61 20.52 4.01
C ILE A 37 -10.73 20.71 5.05
N LEU A 38 -10.96 19.72 5.92
CA LEU A 38 -12.02 19.78 6.94
C LEU A 38 -11.83 20.93 7.94
N ARG A 39 -10.58 21.34 8.21
CA ARG A 39 -10.24 22.47 9.07
C ARG A 39 -10.18 23.81 8.33
N GLY A 40 -10.45 23.83 7.02
CA GLY A 40 -10.40 25.05 6.21
C GLY A 40 -8.97 25.58 5.99
N VAL A 41 -7.94 24.77 6.20
CA VAL A 41 -6.56 25.11 5.80
C VAL A 41 -6.44 25.11 4.28
N ILE A 42 -7.22 24.24 3.63
CA ILE A 42 -7.40 24.17 2.19
C ILE A 42 -8.87 24.49 1.91
N ASP A 43 -9.11 25.48 1.06
CA ASP A 43 -10.46 25.93 0.69
C ASP A 43 -11.08 25.01 -0.37
N LEU A 44 -11.57 23.86 0.11
CA LEU A 44 -12.30 22.87 -0.68
C LEU A 44 -13.58 22.49 0.08
N PRO A 45 -14.62 21.98 -0.62
CA PRO A 45 -15.87 21.61 0.03
C PRO A 45 -15.64 20.56 1.13
N TYR A 46 -16.33 20.73 2.25
CA TYR A 46 -16.24 19.82 3.41
C TYR A 46 -16.44 18.35 3.03
N ALA A 47 -17.39 18.07 2.14
CA ALA A 47 -17.67 16.72 1.65
C ALA A 47 -16.44 16.06 0.99
N VAL A 48 -15.64 16.83 0.24
CA VAL A 48 -14.41 16.34 -0.39
C VAL A 48 -13.37 16.00 0.68
N GLY A 49 -13.17 16.88 1.66
CA GLY A 49 -12.26 16.62 2.78
C GLY A 49 -12.65 15.38 3.58
N ALA A 50 -13.95 15.19 3.84
CA ALA A 50 -14.47 14.04 4.56
C ALA A 50 -14.23 12.73 3.80
N ILE A 51 -14.53 12.71 2.49
CA ILE A 51 -14.31 11.53 1.64
C ILE A 51 -12.83 11.18 1.58
N ILE A 52 -11.95 12.18 1.38
CA ILE A 52 -10.50 11.97 1.32
C ILE A 52 -9.97 11.42 2.65
N ALA A 53 -10.40 11.98 3.79
CA ALA A 53 -10.00 11.51 5.10
C ALA A 53 -10.42 10.05 5.36
N VAL A 54 -11.68 9.71 5.03
CA VAL A 54 -12.21 8.35 5.19
C VAL A 54 -11.52 7.37 4.24
N MET A 55 -11.31 7.74 2.98
CA MET A 55 -10.58 6.89 2.03
C MET A 55 -9.14 6.66 2.47
N GLY A 56 -8.42 7.72 2.86
CA GLY A 56 -7.06 7.58 3.37
C GLY A 56 -7.02 6.68 4.61
N PHE A 57 -8.01 6.79 5.50
CA PHE A 57 -8.11 5.92 6.67
C PHE A 57 -8.28 4.46 6.25
N VAL A 58 -9.26 4.17 5.39
CA VAL A 58 -9.48 2.82 4.85
C VAL A 58 -8.22 2.29 4.16
N GLU A 59 -7.54 3.12 3.38
CA GLU A 59 -6.31 2.73 2.69
C GLU A 59 -5.20 2.33 3.67
N VAL A 60 -4.96 3.11 4.74
CA VAL A 60 -3.95 2.80 5.77
C VAL A 60 -4.19 1.44 6.43
N PHE A 61 -5.44 1.08 6.73
CA PHE A 61 -5.77 -0.15 7.46
C PHE A 61 -5.92 -1.37 6.55
N PHE A 62 -6.53 -1.21 5.39
CA PHE A 62 -6.94 -2.34 4.56
C PHE A 62 -5.94 -2.62 3.43
N LEU A 63 -5.42 -1.60 2.76
CA LEU A 63 -4.60 -1.79 1.55
C LEU A 63 -3.28 -2.54 1.82
N PRO A 64 -2.51 -2.27 2.89
CA PRO A 64 -1.30 -3.04 3.21
C PRO A 64 -1.59 -4.53 3.47
N ARG A 65 -2.73 -4.82 4.10
CA ARG A 65 -3.14 -6.20 4.40
C ARG A 65 -3.51 -6.95 3.13
N PHE A 66 -4.20 -6.29 2.20
CA PHE A 66 -4.51 -6.87 0.89
C PHE A 66 -3.26 -7.11 0.06
N ILE A 67 -2.31 -6.15 0.01
CA ILE A 67 -1.05 -6.29 -0.74
C ILE A 67 -0.22 -7.46 -0.18
N ALA A 68 -0.07 -7.56 1.14
CA ALA A 68 0.65 -8.67 1.76
C ALA A 68 0.00 -10.03 1.45
N ARG A 69 -1.33 -10.10 1.49
CA ARG A 69 -2.08 -11.32 1.16
C ARG A 69 -1.95 -11.69 -0.32
N ALA A 70 -2.02 -10.72 -1.23
CA ALA A 70 -1.88 -10.93 -2.67
C ALA A 70 -0.47 -11.40 -3.04
N TRP A 71 0.56 -10.95 -2.31
CA TRP A 71 1.92 -11.40 -2.55
C TRP A 71 2.13 -12.88 -2.24
N ASN A 72 1.57 -13.36 -1.12
CA ASN A 72 1.62 -14.77 -0.74
C ASN A 72 0.84 -15.65 -1.74
N ALA A 73 -0.33 -15.21 -2.19
CA ALA A 73 -1.13 -15.94 -3.17
C ALA A 73 -0.42 -16.11 -4.53
N ARG A 74 0.42 -15.14 -4.92
CA ARG A 74 1.24 -15.22 -6.14
C ARG A 74 2.41 -16.19 -6.03
N ASP A 75 2.91 -16.44 -4.82
CA ASP A 75 3.95 -17.46 -4.60
C ASP A 75 3.39 -18.87 -4.73
N ASP A 76 2.17 -19.12 -4.26
CA ASP A 76 1.50 -20.43 -4.37
C ASP A 76 1.09 -20.80 -5.81
N ALA A 77 0.68 -19.80 -6.62
CA ALA A 77 0.33 -20.01 -8.02
C ALA A 77 1.55 -20.29 -8.92
N GLY A 78 2.74 -19.85 -8.51
CA GLY A 78 4.00 -20.11 -9.22
C GLY A 78 4.55 -21.52 -9.01
N ASP A 79 4.17 -22.21 -7.92
CA ASP A 79 4.58 -23.58 -7.61
C ASP A 79 3.69 -24.64 -8.29
N GLN A 80 2.41 -24.32 -8.54
CA GLN A 80 1.47 -25.26 -9.16
C GLN A 80 1.73 -25.55 -10.65
N GLY A 81 2.44 -24.67 -11.37
CA GLY A 81 2.80 -24.91 -12.77
C GLY A 81 3.99 -25.85 -13.00
N ARG A 82 4.51 -26.49 -11.93
CA ARG A 82 5.74 -27.29 -11.96
C ARG A 82 5.58 -28.74 -11.44
N ARG A 83 4.35 -29.19 -11.22
CA ARG A 83 4.03 -30.57 -10.80
C ARG A 83 3.40 -31.36 -11.93
#